data_AF-A0AAW9H363-F1
#
_entry.id   AF-A0AAW9H363-F1
#
_cell.length_a   1.000
_cell.length_b   1.000
_cell.length_c   1.000
_cell.angle_alpha   90.00
_cell.angle_beta   90.00
_cell.angle_gamma   90.00
#
_symmetry.space_group_name_H-M   'P 1'
#
loop_
_entity.id
_entity.type
_entity.pdbx_description
1 polymer ?
#
loop_
_entity_poly.entity_id
_entity_poly.type
_entity_poly.pdbx_seq_one_letter_code
_entity_poly.pdbx_strand_id
1 'polypeptide(L)' 'MLIVTVSIPGVAEPQVVRAETREAGLSDALYALGLHFAPEGTTVESQAIEDAQCSFAT' A
#
# COMPACT_ATOMS: atom_id res chain seq x y z
N MET A 1 -9.89 4.96 4.86
CA MET A 1 -9.19 4.44 3.67
C MET A 1 -7.72 4.81 3.78
N LEU A 2 -6.82 3.98 3.29
CA LEU A 2 -5.38 4.14 3.46
C LEU A 2 -4.64 3.81 2.16
N ILE A 3 -3.47 4.43 1.99
CA ILE A 3 -2.51 4.07 0.95
C ILE A 3 -1.62 2.98 1.53
N VAL A 4 -1.53 1.85 0.84
CA VAL A 4 -0.59 0.79 1.15
C VAL A 4 0.48 0.77 0.08
N THR A 5 1.73 0.91 0.51
CA THR A 5 2.91 0.77 -0.34
C THR A 5 3.56 -0.57 -0.02
N VAL A 6 3.68 -1.43 -1.03
CA VAL A 6 4.26 -2.77 -0.92
C VAL A 6 5.53 -2.82 -1.76
N SER A 7 6.66 -2.96 -1.08
CA SER A 7 7.97 -3.09 -1.70
C SER A 7 8.40 -4.54 -1.69
N ILE A 8 8.53 -5.15 -2.87
CA ILE A 8 8.90 -6.56 -3.02
C ILE A 8 10.31 -6.67 -3.60
N PRO A 9 11.23 -7.43 -2.97
CA PRO A 9 12.57 -7.61 -3.51
C PRO A 9 12.52 -8.28 -4.89
N GLY A 10 13.25 -7.73 -5.84
CA GLY A 10 13.25 -8.16 -7.25
C GLY A 10 12.22 -7.46 -8.13
N VAL A 11 11.30 -6.67 -7.55
CA VAL A 11 10.43 -5.75 -8.29
C VAL A 11 11.04 -4.36 -8.22
N ALA A 12 11.26 -3.72 -9.37
CA ALA A 12 11.96 -2.45 -9.44
C ALA A 12 11.18 -1.29 -8.81
N GLU A 13 9.84 -1.34 -8.86
CA GLU A 13 8.97 -0.28 -8.36
C GLU A 13 8.02 -0.82 -7.29
N PRO A 14 7.81 -0.07 -6.18
CA PRO A 14 6.88 -0.46 -5.14
C PRO A 14 5.42 -0.32 -5.62
N GLN A 15 4.57 -1.25 -5.21
CA GLN A 15 3.15 -1.20 -5.53
C GLN A 15 2.40 -0.32 -4.56
N VAL A 16 1.69 0.68 -5.10
CA VAL A 16 0.91 1.62 -4.30
C VAL A 16 -0.57 1.40 -4.58
N VAL A 17 -1.30 0.91 -3.58
CA VAL A 17 -2.73 0.60 -3.69
C VAL A 17 -3.55 1.30 -2.62
N ARG A 18 -4.82 1.57 -2.92
CA ARG A 18 -5.76 2.15 -1.97
C ARG A 18 -6.59 1.03 -1.37
N ALA A 19 -6.56 0.90 -0.05
CA ALA A 19 -7.29 -0.16 0.64
C ALA A 19 -7.94 0.34 1.93
N GLU A 20 -8.86 -0.45 2.45
CA GLU A 20 -9.50 -0.17 3.75
C GLU A 20 -8.59 -0.58 4.92
N THR A 21 -7.83 -1.65 4.74
CA THR A 21 -6.88 -2.18 5.73
C THR A 21 -5.52 -2.47 5.06
N ARG A 22 -4.46 -2.49 5.89
CA ARG A 22 -3.11 -2.85 5.44
C ARG A 22 -3.07 -4.24 4.78
N GLU A 23 -3.80 -5.20 5.34
CA GLU A 23 -3.87 -6.57 4.81
C GLU A 23 -4.59 -6.64 3.48
N ALA A 24 -5.69 -5.89 3.32
CA ALA A 24 -6.40 -5.80 2.05
C ALA A 24 -5.51 -5.20 0.95
N GLY A 25 -4.75 -4.14 1.27
CA GLY A 25 -3.81 -3.54 0.32
C GLY A 25 -2.62 -4.43 -0.01
N LEU A 26 -2.10 -5.20 0.96
CA LEU A 26 -1.07 -6.20 0.68
C LEU A 26 -1.61 -7.28 -0.27
N SER A 27 -2.80 -7.82 0.00
CA SER A 27 -3.42 -8.85 -0.84
C SER A 27 -3.64 -8.35 -2.28
N ASP A 28 -4.15 -7.13 -2.44
CA ASP A 28 -4.39 -6.52 -3.75
C ASP A 28 -3.08 -6.25 -4.51
N ALA A 29 -2.05 -5.74 -3.83
CA ALA A 29 -0.73 -5.54 -4.43
C ALA A 29 -0.07 -6.85 -4.88
N LEU A 30 -0.22 -7.93 -4.09
CA LEU A 30 0.27 -9.26 -4.47
C LEU A 30 -0.51 -9.81 -5.67
N TYR A 31 -1.83 -9.67 -5.66
CA TYR A 31 -2.69 -10.10 -6.76
C TYR A 31 -2.35 -9.37 -8.07
N ALA A 32 -2.12 -8.05 -8.02
CA ALA A 32 -1.72 -7.25 -9.18
C ALA A 32 -0.35 -7.69 -9.76
N LEU A 33 0.54 -8.18 -8.91
CA LEU A 33 1.83 -8.75 -9.31
C LEU A 33 1.76 -10.23 -9.72
N GLY A 34 0.58 -10.86 -9.64
CA GLY A 34 0.40 -12.28 -9.91
C GLY A 34 1.06 -13.19 -8.86
N LEU A 35 1.27 -12.69 -7.65
CA LEU A 35 1.89 -13.41 -6.54
C LEU A 35 0.83 -13.95 -5.59
N HIS A 36 0.97 -15.22 -5.20
CA HIS A 36 0.11 -15.84 -4.19
C HIS A 36 0.54 -15.52 -2.75
N PHE A 37 1.82 -15.24 -2.54
CA PHE A 37 2.40 -14.96 -1.22
C PHE A 37 3.45 -13.85 -1.33
N ALA A 38 3.58 -13.05 -0.27
CA ALA A 38 4.67 -12.09 -0.15
C ALA A 38 6.00 -12.83 0.04
N PRO A 39 6.99 -12.64 -0.84
CA PRO A 39 8.32 -13.23 -0.65
C PRO A 39 9.02 -12.64 0.57
N GLU A 40 10.02 -13.35 1.10
CA GLU A 40 10.84 -12.85 2.20
C GLU A 40 11.50 -11.51 1.85
N GLY A 41 11.55 -10.60 2.82
CA GLY A 41 12.05 -9.23 2.63
C GLY A 41 11.03 -8.25 2.06
N THR A 42 9.78 -8.69 1.79
CA THR A 42 8.69 -7.78 1.44
C THR A 42 8.43 -6.80 2.58
N THR A 43 8.46 -5.51 2.25
CA THR A 43 8.15 -4.43 3.20
C THR A 43 6.80 -3.84 2.86
N VAL A 44 5.97 -3.61 3.88
CA VAL A 44 4.65 -3.02 3.72
C VAL A 44 4.59 -1.76 4.58
N GLU A 45 4.26 -0.65 3.94
CA GLU A 45 4.00 0.62 4.60
C GLU A 45 2.54 1.01 4.37
N SER A 46 1.91 1.57 5.38
CA SER A 46 0.51 1.97 5.32
C SER A 46 0.39 3.38 5.86
N GLN A 47 -0.08 4.29 4.99
CA GLN A 47 -0.34 5.67 5.33
C GLN A 47 -1.84 5.90 5.32
N ALA A 48 -2.39 6.38 6.45
CA ALA A 48 -3.77 6.81 6.47
C ALA A 48 -3.92 7.95 5.46
N ILE A 49 -4.96 7.87 4.60
CA ILE A 49 -5.40 9.05 3.88
C ILE A 49 -6.13 9.87 4.94
N GLU A 50 -5.38 10.65 5.72
CA GLU A 50 -5.96 11.81 6.36
C GLU A 50 -6.39 12.71 5.22
N ASP A 51 -7.70 12.76 4.99
CA ASP A 51 -8.32 13.84 4.27
C ASP A 51 -7.93 15.09 5.07
N ALA A 52 -6.80 15.68 4.70
CA ALA A 52 -6.40 16.96 5.21
C ALA A 52 -7.50 17.91 4.74
N GLN A 53 -8.54 18.03 5.57
CA GLN A 53 -9.40 19.19 5.56
C GLN A 53 -8.43 20.36 5.62
N CYS A 54 -8.18 20.93 4.45
CA CYS A 54 -7.55 22.22 4.29
C CYS A 54 -8.48 23.21 4.96
N SER A 55 -8.41 23.29 6.29
CA SER A 55 -8.77 24.49 7.02
C SER A 55 -7.66 25.49 6.72
N PHE A 56 -7.71 26.09 5.53
CA PHE A 56 -7.22 27.45 5.36
C PHE A 56 -8.09 28.31 6.27
N ALA A 57 -7.65 28.46 7.51
CA ALA A 57 -8.17 29.49 8.40
C ALA A 57 -7.61 30.83 7.89
N THR A 58 -8.51 31.56 7.22
CA THR A 58 -8.58 33.02 6.96
C THR A 58 -7.47 33.87 7.54
#